data_AF-A0A7C1S6J4-F1
#
_entry.id   AF-A0A7C1S6J4-F1
#
_cell.length_a   1.000
_cell.length_b   1.000
_cell.length_c   1.000
_cell.angle_alpha   90.00
_cell.angle_beta   90.00
_cell.angle_gamma   90.00
#
_symmetry.space_group_name_H-M   'P 1'
#
loop_
_entity.id
_entity.type
_entity.pdbx_description
1 polymer ?
#
loop_
_entity_poly.entity_id
_entity_poly.type
_entity_poly.pdbx_seq_one_letter_code
_entity_poly.pdbx_strand_id
1 'polypeptide(L)'
;MIKIRVWDKRQKRMVYYGPPVYIHGDTLVYNTEDNECLYLDEHWEVDLDKTEMLSTGITANGVEIYESDLIGYEDDPSVFEVVFVDCAFRKKYPKWGKDAYPYLTHHDLKYIKVIGNIYENPELLKRL
;
A
#
# COMPACT_ATOMS: atom_id res chain seq x y z
N MET A 1 12.52 6.60 5.64
CA MET A 1 12.12 5.80 6.82
C MET A 1 11.05 4.83 6.35
N ILE A 2 11.23 3.53 6.55
CA ILE A 2 10.27 2.51 6.08
C ILE A 2 9.03 2.57 6.97
N LYS A 3 7.86 2.58 6.34
CA LYS A 3 6.56 2.46 6.99
C LYS A 3 5.72 1.46 6.22
N ILE A 4 4.88 0.75 6.94
CA ILE A 4 3.95 -0.19 6.34
C ILE A 4 2.57 0.01 6.94
N ARG A 5 1.58 -0.52 6.24
CA ARG A 5 0.28 -0.82 6.82
C ARG A 5 -0.08 -2.25 6.46
N VAL A 6 -0.98 -2.84 7.24
CA VAL A 6 -1.38 -4.23 7.10
C VAL A 6 -2.90 -4.30 7.05
N TRP A 7 -3.42 -4.97 6.05
CA TRP A 7 -4.82 -5.38 6.03
C TRP A 7 -4.97 -6.68 6.83
N ASP A 8 -5.69 -6.61 7.95
CA ASP A 8 -6.08 -7.79 8.73
C ASP A 8 -7.39 -8.34 8.16
N LYS A 9 -7.34 -9.51 7.51
CA LYS A 9 -8.50 -10.15 6.88
C LYS A 9 -9.50 -10.71 7.91
N ARG A 10 -9.03 -11.09 9.10
CA ARG A 10 -9.90 -11.62 10.19
C ARG A 10 -10.73 -10.50 10.79
N GLN A 11 -10.08 -9.38 11.09
CA GLN A 11 -10.71 -8.23 11.75
C GLN A 11 -11.28 -7.21 10.75
N LYS A 12 -10.93 -7.34 9.46
CA LYS A 12 -11.34 -6.45 8.36
C LYS A 12 -11.02 -4.98 8.66
N ARG A 13 -9.78 -4.72 9.06
CA ARG A 13 -9.30 -3.36 9.36
C ARG A 13 -7.88 -3.13 8.86
N MET A 14 -7.58 -1.87 8.57
CA MET A 14 -6.22 -1.42 8.31
C MET A 14 -5.47 -1.14 9.62
N VAL A 15 -4.27 -1.67 9.75
CA VAL A 15 -3.37 -1.41 10.89
C VAL A 15 -2.11 -0.72 10.37
N TYR A 16 -1.70 0.38 11.00
CA TYR A 16 -0.56 1.17 10.56
C TYR A 16 0.63 0.93 11.48
N TYR A 17 1.76 0.52 10.92
CA TYR A 17 2.99 0.28 11.68
C TYR A 17 4.05 1.30 11.28
N GLY A 18 4.44 2.10 12.26
CA GLY A 18 5.60 2.96 12.19
C GLY A 18 6.88 2.21 12.58
N PRO A 19 8.05 2.85 12.43
CA PRO A 19 9.30 2.28 12.88
C PRO A 19 9.27 1.87 14.36
N PRO A 20 10.02 0.80 14.72
CA PRO A 20 10.98 0.13 13.85
C PRO A 20 10.36 -0.96 12.95
N VAL A 21 10.64 -0.86 11.64
CA VAL A 21 10.39 -1.90 10.63
C VAL A 21 11.73 -2.28 10.02
N TYR A 22 12.04 -3.59 10.01
CA TYR A 22 13.30 -4.13 9.50
C TYR A 22 13.04 -5.12 8.36
N ILE A 23 14.05 -5.31 7.52
CA ILE A 23 14.08 -6.35 6.49
C ILE A 23 15.18 -7.33 6.88
N HIS A 24 14.85 -8.61 7.00
CA HIS A 24 15.78 -9.70 7.26
C HIS A 24 15.66 -10.75 6.15
N GLY A 25 16.60 -10.75 5.20
CA GLY A 25 16.44 -11.52 3.97
C GLY A 25 15.21 -11.04 3.20
N ASP A 26 14.29 -11.96 2.90
CA ASP A 26 13.02 -11.68 2.22
C ASP A 26 11.86 -11.42 3.20
N THR A 27 12.14 -11.32 4.51
CA THR A 27 11.12 -11.18 5.56
C THR A 27 11.07 -9.74 6.08
N LEU A 28 9.85 -9.22 6.23
CA LEU A 28 9.57 -7.97 6.91
C LEU A 28 9.32 -8.23 8.41
N VAL A 29 10.02 -7.51 9.27
CA VAL A 29 9.94 -7.65 10.73
C VAL A 29 9.43 -6.33 11.33
N TYR A 30 8.27 -6.37 11.99
CA TYR A 30 7.63 -5.22 12.61
C TYR A 30 6.91 -5.64 13.88
N ASN A 31 6.78 -4.71 14.83
CA ASN A 31 6.13 -4.98 16.11
C ASN A 31 4.60 -4.86 15.94
N THR A 32 3.87 -5.90 16.36
CA THR A 32 2.41 -5.84 16.45
C THR A 32 2.02 -5.40 17.86
N GLU A 33 1.05 -4.49 18.00
CA GLU A 33 0.58 -3.93 19.29
C GLU A 33 0.19 -5.01 20.34
N ASP A 34 -0.01 -6.26 19.91
CA ASP A 34 -0.05 -7.47 20.74
C ASP A 34 1.37 -7.88 21.22
N ASN A 35 2.03 -6.98 21.94
CA ASN A 35 3.06 -7.18 22.97
C ASN A 35 3.94 -8.45 22.96
N GLU A 36 4.46 -8.87 21.81
CA GLU A 36 5.56 -9.83 21.73
C GLU A 36 6.76 -9.15 21.08
N CYS A 37 7.77 -8.84 21.89
CA CYS A 37 9.12 -8.72 21.40
C CYS A 37 9.40 -9.97 20.56
N LEU A 38 9.60 -9.80 19.24
CA LEU A 38 10.09 -10.86 18.38
C LEU A 38 11.50 -11.23 18.84
N TYR A 39 11.57 -12.19 19.76
CA TYR A 39 12.77 -13.02 19.87
C TYR A 39 12.90 -13.69 18.51
N LEU A 40 14.02 -13.43 17.84
CA LEU A 40 14.36 -14.06 16.57
C LEU A 40 14.64 -15.54 16.83
N ASP A 41 13.58 -16.33 16.99
CA ASP A 41 13.65 -17.79 16.94
C ASP A 41 13.42 -18.27 15.49
N GLU A 42 13.88 -19.48 15.21
CA GLU A 42 14.00 -20.03 13.86
C GLU A 42 12.64 -20.50 13.28
N HIS A 43 11.51 -20.19 13.91
CA HIS A 43 10.17 -20.65 13.53
C HIS A 43 9.26 -19.49 13.08
N TRP A 44 9.39 -19.12 11.81
CA TRP A 44 8.51 -18.12 11.18
C TRP A 44 7.22 -18.76 10.66
N GLU A 45 6.08 -18.36 11.20
CA GLU A 45 4.78 -18.61 10.58
C GLU A 45 4.37 -17.41 9.71
N VAL A 46 4.08 -17.68 8.44
CA VAL A 46 3.48 -16.67 7.56
C VAL A 46 2.00 -16.54 7.93
N ASP A 47 1.60 -15.38 8.45
CA ASP A 47 0.19 -15.10 8.70
C ASP A 47 -0.52 -14.74 7.39
N LEU A 48 -1.09 -15.76 6.74
CA LEU A 48 -1.82 -15.60 5.47
C LEU A 48 -3.06 -14.71 5.58
N ASP A 49 -3.52 -14.41 6.80
CA ASP A 49 -4.62 -13.47 7.05
C ASP A 49 -4.17 -12.01 7.14
N LYS A 50 -2.86 -11.75 7.04
CA LYS A 50 -2.30 -10.41 6.93
C LYS A 50 -1.84 -10.14 5.50
N THR A 51 -1.89 -8.88 5.11
CA THR A 51 -1.34 -8.42 3.83
C THR A 51 -0.70 -7.07 4.01
N GLU A 52 0.63 -7.04 3.88
CA GLU A 52 1.47 -5.87 4.02
C GLU A 52 1.40 -4.98 2.78
N MET A 53 1.47 -3.67 3.01
CA MET A 53 1.59 -2.64 1.97
C MET A 53 2.66 -1.64 2.38
N LEU A 54 3.59 -1.34 1.46
CA LEU A 54 4.69 -0.41 1.71
C LEU A 54 4.24 1.05 1.48
N SER A 55 4.69 1.97 2.33
CA SER A 55 4.56 3.41 2.04
C SER A 55 5.41 3.78 0.82
N THR A 56 4.83 4.59 -0.07
CA THR A 56 5.57 5.17 -1.20
C THR A 56 6.60 6.21 -0.76
N GLY A 57 6.50 6.72 0.48
CA GLY A 57 7.23 7.88 0.97
C GLY A 57 6.74 9.21 0.38
N ILE A 58 5.67 9.18 -0.41
CA ILE A 58 5.09 10.34 -1.08
C ILE A 58 3.77 10.72 -0.42
N THR A 59 3.52 12.02 -0.28
CA THR A 59 2.29 12.58 0.27
C THR A 59 1.57 13.40 -0.79
N ALA A 60 0.29 13.13 -1.02
CA ALA A 60 -0.59 13.93 -1.87
C ALA A 60 -1.70 14.53 -1.01
N ASN A 61 -1.87 15.86 -1.09
CA ASN A 61 -2.89 16.59 -0.32
C ASN A 61 -2.91 16.26 1.20
N GLY A 62 -1.74 16.07 1.79
CA GLY A 62 -1.58 15.76 3.23
C GLY A 62 -1.79 14.28 3.59
N VAL A 63 -2.13 13.42 2.63
CA VAL A 63 -2.30 11.97 2.83
C VAL A 63 -1.10 11.23 2.26
N GLU A 64 -0.45 10.40 3.07
CA GLU A 64 0.63 9.52 2.62
C GLU A 64 0.06 8.39 1.76
N ILE A 65 0.69 8.15 0.61
CA ILE A 65 0.28 7.12 -0.34
C ILE A 65 1.01 5.82 -0.02
N TYR A 66 0.27 4.72 0.03
CA TYR A 66 0.77 3.37 0.22
C TYR A 66 0.50 2.53 -1.03
N GLU A 67 1.19 1.40 -1.14
CA GLU A 67 0.79 0.34 -2.06
C GLU A 67 -0.68 -0.06 -1.83
N SER A 68 -1.34 -0.46 -2.92
CA SER A 68 -2.77 -0.80 -2.99
C SER A 68 -3.73 0.35 -2.70
N ASP A 69 -3.25 1.59 -2.56
CA ASP A 69 -4.14 2.76 -2.55
C ASP A 69 -4.82 2.93 -3.91
N LEU A 70 -6.06 3.38 -3.84
CA LEU A 70 -6.82 3.85 -4.97
C LEU A 70 -6.72 5.37 -5.02
N ILE A 71 -6.24 5.89 -6.13
CA ILE A 71 -6.08 7.31 -6.36
C ILE A 71 -6.96 7.78 -7.52
N GLY A 72 -7.43 9.02 -7.44
CA GLY A 72 -8.19 9.68 -8.49
C GLY A 72 -7.78 11.14 -8.65
N TYR A 73 -8.22 11.76 -9.74
CA TYR A 73 -8.07 13.19 -9.96
C TYR A 73 -9.42 13.90 -9.74
N GLU A 74 -9.39 15.17 -9.38
CA GLU A 74 -10.61 15.94 -9.06
C GLU A 74 -11.58 16.06 -10.24
N ASP A 75 -11.05 16.19 -11.45
CA ASP A 75 -11.82 16.36 -12.69
C ASP A 75 -11.81 15.12 -13.60
N ASP A 76 -11.36 13.96 -13.10
CA ASP A 76 -11.31 12.69 -13.86
C ASP A 76 -11.97 11.55 -13.07
N PRO A 77 -12.99 10.87 -13.62
CA PRO A 77 -13.64 9.74 -12.96
C PRO A 77 -12.75 8.47 -12.88
N SER A 78 -11.58 8.49 -13.50
CA SER A 78 -10.65 7.37 -13.52
C SER A 78 -10.07 7.10 -12.13
N VAL A 79 -10.00 5.82 -11.79
CA VAL A 79 -9.38 5.32 -10.57
C VAL A 79 -8.12 4.58 -10.94
N PHE A 80 -7.05 4.74 -10.17
CA PHE A 80 -5.80 4.00 -10.37
C PHE A 80 -5.41 3.32 -9.09
N GLU A 81 -4.95 2.08 -9.21
CA GLU A 81 -4.32 1.36 -8.11
C GLU A 81 -2.81 1.70 -8.06
N VAL A 82 -2.29 2.00 -6.89
CA VAL A 82 -0.86 2.18 -6.67
C VAL A 82 -0.20 0.83 -6.48
N VAL A 83 0.71 0.47 -7.36
CA VAL A 83 1.41 -0.84 -7.35
C VAL A 83 2.91 -0.66 -7.32
N PHE A 84 3.64 -1.64 -6.77
CA PHE A 84 5.10 -1.70 -6.89
C PHE A 84 5.50 -2.69 -8.01
N VAL A 85 6.04 -2.17 -9.11
CA VAL A 85 6.47 -2.98 -10.26
C VAL A 85 7.71 -2.38 -10.91
N ASP A 86 8.63 -3.24 -11.37
CA ASP A 86 9.93 -2.84 -11.94
C ASP A 86 10.68 -1.85 -11.03
N CYS A 87 10.76 -2.19 -9.74
CA CYS A 87 11.45 -1.41 -8.70
C CYS A 87 10.92 0.03 -8.51
N ALA A 88 9.67 0.32 -8.88
CA ALA A 88 9.07 1.63 -8.71
C ALA A 88 7.59 1.55 -8.34
N PHE A 89 7.10 2.57 -7.61
CA PHE A 89 5.67 2.78 -7.43
C PHE A 89 5.06 3.38 -8.70
N ARG A 90 3.99 2.76 -9.18
CA ARG A 90 3.33 3.13 -10.43
C ARG A 90 1.82 3.14 -10.29
N LYS A 91 1.16 3.83 -11.22
CA LYS A 91 -0.29 3.88 -11.33
C LYS A 91 -0.74 2.78 -12.29
N LYS A 92 -1.58 1.86 -11.83
CA LYS A 92 -2.13 0.79 -12.67
C LYS A 92 -3.35 1.29 -13.43
N TYR A 93 -3.16 1.40 -14.75
CA TYR A 93 -4.12 1.36 -15.85
C TYR A 93 -5.31 0.40 -15.73
N PRO A 94 -6.54 0.82 -15.45
CA PRO A 94 -7.73 -0.03 -15.64
C PRO A 94 -7.91 -0.51 -17.09
N LYS A 95 -7.89 0.48 -17.97
CA LYS A 95 -8.35 0.36 -19.36
C LYS A 95 -7.22 0.08 -20.34
N TRP A 96 -6.00 0.36 -19.93
CA TRP A 96 -4.82 0.25 -20.78
C TRP A 96 -4.11 -0.99 -20.24
N GLY A 97 -3.92 -2.00 -21.09
CA GLY A 97 -3.31 -3.27 -20.70
C GLY A 97 -1.95 -3.08 -20.01
N LYS A 98 -1.33 -4.20 -19.60
CA LYS A 98 -0.11 -4.26 -18.76
C LYS A 98 1.09 -3.40 -19.22
N ASP A 99 1.02 -2.75 -20.36
CA ASP A 99 2.09 -1.95 -20.97
C ASP A 99 2.05 -0.46 -20.59
N ALA A 100 1.03 0.02 -19.86
CA ALA A 100 0.91 1.43 -19.46
C ALA A 100 0.82 1.61 -17.93
N TYR A 101 1.96 1.41 -17.25
CA TYR A 101 2.14 1.81 -15.85
C TYR A 101 2.95 3.12 -15.78
N PRO A 102 2.31 4.30 -15.87
CA PRO A 102 3.03 5.55 -15.65
C PRO A 102 3.48 5.65 -14.20
N TYR A 103 4.65 6.27 -14.02
CA TYR A 103 5.22 6.52 -12.71
C TYR A 103 4.31 7.42 -11.86
N LEU A 104 4.32 7.19 -10.55
CA LEU A 104 3.77 8.14 -9.58
C LEU A 104 4.80 9.27 -9.40
N THR A 105 4.59 10.41 -10.07
CA THR A 105 5.55 11.52 -10.08
C THR A 105 5.11 12.70 -9.23
N HIS A 106 6.06 13.53 -8.78
CA HIS A 106 5.77 14.73 -7.98
C HIS A 106 4.83 15.73 -8.66
N HIS A 107 4.81 15.79 -10.00
CA HIS A 107 3.93 16.69 -10.74
C HIS A 107 2.44 16.35 -10.57
N ASP A 108 2.12 15.08 -10.32
CA ASP A 108 0.75 14.62 -10.16
C ASP A 108 0.17 14.94 -8.77
N LEU A 109 1.02 15.15 -7.76
CA LEU A 109 0.62 15.13 -6.34
C LEU A 109 -0.34 16.25 -5.94
N LYS A 110 -0.34 17.36 -6.67
CA LYS A 110 -1.28 18.47 -6.45
C LYS A 110 -2.68 18.18 -6.99
N TYR A 111 -2.81 17.21 -7.89
CA TYR A 111 -4.07 16.87 -8.55
C TYR A 111 -4.63 15.51 -8.14
N ILE A 112 -3.80 14.68 -7.51
CA ILE A 112 -4.18 13.36 -7.01
C ILE A 112 -4.75 13.45 -5.60
N LYS A 113 -5.81 12.67 -5.34
CA LYS A 113 -6.31 12.37 -4.01
C LYS A 113 -6.35 10.86 -3.81
N VAL A 114 -6.00 10.40 -2.60
CA VAL A 114 -6.29 9.03 -2.16
C VAL A 114 -7.79 8.97 -1.89
N ILE A 115 -8.48 8.05 -2.56
CA ILE A 115 -9.94 7.89 -2.48
C ILE A 115 -10.38 6.57 -1.83
N GLY A 116 -9.41 5.72 -1.46
CA GLY A 116 -9.64 4.44 -0.81
C GLY A 116 -8.44 3.51 -1.01
N ASN A 117 -8.63 2.22 -0.74
CA ASN A 117 -7.69 1.17 -1.11
C ASN A 117 -8.45 -0.10 -1.53
N ILE A 118 -7.75 -1.06 -2.16
CA ILE A 118 -8.41 -2.25 -2.72
C ILE A 118 -9.08 -3.15 -1.67
N TYR A 119 -8.73 -3.01 -0.39
CA TYR A 119 -9.23 -3.85 0.70
C TYR A 119 -10.46 -3.24 1.38
N GLU A 120 -10.38 -1.96 1.75
CA GLU A 120 -11.47 -1.23 2.43
C GLU A 120 -12.54 -0.72 1.45
N ASN A 121 -12.19 -0.55 0.16
CA ASN A 121 -13.08 0.00 -0.86
C ASN A 121 -13.19 -0.91 -2.11
N PRO A 122 -13.55 -2.19 -1.95
CA PRO A 122 -13.65 -3.11 -3.08
C PRO A 122 -14.68 -2.68 -4.13
N GLU A 123 -15.67 -1.85 -3.76
CA GLU A 123 -16.65 -1.28 -4.68
C GLU A 123 -16.03 -0.34 -5.73
N LEU A 124 -14.89 0.30 -5.41
CA LEU A 124 -14.18 1.18 -6.33
C LEU A 124 -13.42 0.40 -7.41
N LEU A 125 -13.13 -0.89 -7.18
CA LEU A 125 -12.45 -1.76 -8.15
C LEU A 125 -13.27 -2.00 -9.42
N LYS A 126 -14.59 -1.79 -9.36
CA LYS A 126 -15.45 -1.85 -10.56
C LYS A 126 -15.15 -0.73 -11.58
N ARG A 127 -14.33 0.25 -11.18
CA ARG A 127 -13.87 1.37 -12.01
C ARG A 127 -12.43 1.18 -12.48
N LEU A 128 -11.73 0.17 -11.93
CA LEU A 128 -10.50 -0.37 -12.50
C LEU A 128 -10.83 -1.29 -13.70
#